data_AF-A0A943BWK6-F1
#
_entry.id   AF-A0A943BWK6-F1
#
_cell.length_a   1.000
_cell.length_b   1.000
_cell.length_c   1.000
_cell.angle_alpha   90.00
_cell.angle_beta   90.00
_cell.angle_gamma   90.00
#
_symmetry.space_group_name_H-M   'P 1'
#
loop_
_entity.id
_entity.type
_entity.pdbx_description
1 polymer ?
#
loop_
_entity_poly.entity_id
_entity_poly.type
_entity_poly.pdbx_seq_one_letter_code
_entity_poly.pdbx_strand_id
1 'polypeptide(L)'
;MKEKFKSFITKHSEIWKFIKFTFTGASTSVLELAVFALLQYVVFKNLNNVPVTDNAVLSFLKIEYKGYLYSYSISAIIGYAAAYIMNRKLTFKADVNPVFSTVAYAVMVACTIAFNTWFGAFLGTLVKNSGYDNFIVEMLTKLLVMTVPTLWTYPLSRFVIHKRKKPLPQITVAEAV
;
A
#
# COMPACT_ATOMS: atom_id res chain seq x y z
N MET A 1 -29.94 16.25 1.23
CA MET A 1 -28.50 15.93 1.10
C MET A 1 -28.19 14.43 1.17
N LYS A 2 -28.69 13.69 2.17
CA LYS A 2 -28.47 12.22 2.30
C LYS A 2 -28.93 11.40 1.08
N GLU A 3 -30.09 11.71 0.50
CA GLU A 3 -30.64 11.01 -0.68
C GLU A 3 -29.79 11.16 -1.95
N LYS A 4 -29.34 12.39 -2.28
CA LYS A 4 -28.45 12.66 -3.41
C LYS A 4 -27.06 12.03 -3.24
N PHE A 5 -26.54 12.01 -2.01
CA PHE A 5 -25.28 11.34 -1.69
C PHE A 5 -25.40 9.82 -1.81
N LYS A 6 -26.53 9.26 -1.35
CA LYS A 6 -26.83 7.84 -1.48
C LYS A 6 -26.94 7.44 -2.95
N SER A 7 -27.67 8.20 -3.78
CA SER A 7 -27.81 7.92 -5.22
C SER A 7 -26.48 8.03 -5.99
N PHE A 8 -25.60 8.97 -5.61
CA PHE A 8 -24.25 9.08 -6.18
C PHE A 8 -23.38 7.86 -5.83
N ILE A 9 -23.42 7.41 -4.58
CA ILE A 9 -22.70 6.20 -4.12
C ILE A 9 -23.20 4.95 -4.86
N THR A 10 -24.51 4.82 -5.10
CA THR A 10 -25.05 3.67 -5.84
C THR A 10 -24.70 3.72 -7.32
N LYS A 11 -24.77 4.90 -7.95
CA LYS A 11 -24.45 5.10 -9.37
C LYS A 11 -22.94 4.95 -9.65
N HIS A 12 -22.09 5.32 -8.70
CA HIS A 12 -20.64 5.28 -8.82
C HIS A 12 -19.99 4.36 -7.77
N SER A 13 -20.49 3.13 -7.66
CA SER A 13 -20.05 2.18 -6.64
C SER A 13 -18.56 1.81 -6.71
N GLU A 14 -17.89 2.02 -7.85
CA GLU A 14 -16.44 1.83 -7.99
C GLU A 14 -15.65 3.08 -7.55
N ILE A 15 -16.13 4.30 -7.83
CA ILE A 15 -15.50 5.54 -7.32
C ILE A 15 -15.55 5.55 -5.78
N TRP A 16 -16.66 5.09 -5.18
CA TRP A 16 -16.75 4.99 -3.72
C TRP A 16 -15.78 3.97 -3.13
N LYS A 17 -15.51 2.86 -3.82
CA LYS A 17 -14.49 1.88 -3.41
C LYS A 17 -13.09 2.44 -3.55
N PHE A 18 -12.83 3.19 -4.61
CA PHE A 18 -11.57 3.91 -4.79
C PHE A 18 -11.34 4.93 -3.66
N ILE A 19 -12.34 5.76 -3.33
CA ILE A 19 -12.25 6.72 -2.22
C ILE A 19 -11.94 6.00 -0.89
N LYS A 20 -12.63 4.90 -0.59
CA LYS A 20 -12.36 4.10 0.61
C LYS A 20 -10.96 3.47 0.61
N PHE A 21 -10.51 3.00 -0.55
CA PHE A 21 -9.18 2.43 -0.72
C PHE A 21 -8.11 3.49 -0.46
N THR A 22 -8.25 4.68 -1.04
CA THR A 22 -7.34 5.81 -0.82
C THR A 22 -7.35 6.27 0.64
N PHE A 23 -8.53 6.38 1.26
CA PHE A 23 -8.65 6.74 2.67
C PHE A 23 -8.01 5.68 3.58
N THR A 24 -8.19 4.41 3.27
CA THR A 24 -7.53 3.30 3.97
C THR A 24 -6.01 3.44 3.87
N GLY A 25 -5.49 3.65 2.65
CA GLY A 25 -4.07 3.87 2.41
C GLY A 25 -3.50 5.03 3.24
N ALA A 26 -4.14 6.20 3.18
CA ALA A 26 -3.73 7.37 3.96
C ALA A 26 -3.75 7.10 5.47
N SER A 27 -4.81 6.47 5.97
CA SER A 27 -4.94 6.13 7.39
C SER A 27 -3.83 5.20 7.86
N THR A 28 -3.49 4.20 7.04
CA THR A 28 -2.46 3.22 7.39
C THR A 28 -1.06 3.77 7.25
N SER A 29 -0.83 4.74 6.37
CA SER A 29 0.42 5.48 6.31
C SER A 29 0.64 6.32 7.58
N VAL A 30 -0.40 6.95 8.12
CA VAL A 30 -0.30 7.66 9.41
C VAL A 30 0.04 6.68 10.54
N LEU A 31 -0.61 5.52 10.58
CA LEU A 31 -0.29 4.46 11.55
C LEU A 31 1.16 3.99 11.42
N GLU A 32 1.61 3.71 10.20
CA GLU A 32 2.99 3.30 9.91
C GLU A 32 3.99 4.35 10.39
N LEU A 33 3.76 5.63 10.09
CA LEU A 33 4.63 6.73 10.53
C LEU A 33 4.66 6.86 12.06
N ALA A 34 3.53 6.68 12.74
CA ALA A 34 3.47 6.72 14.20
C ALA A 34 4.25 5.56 14.84
N VAL A 35 4.08 4.35 14.31
CA VAL A 35 4.84 3.17 14.76
C VAL A 35 6.32 3.34 14.47
N PHE A 36 6.67 3.81 13.27
CA PHE A 36 8.04 4.10 12.89
C PHE A 36 8.69 5.09 13.85
N ALA A 37 8.02 6.20 14.16
CA ALA A 37 8.55 7.21 15.08
C ALA A 37 8.77 6.63 16.49
N LEU A 38 7.81 5.85 17.00
CA LEU A 38 7.95 5.20 18.30
C LEU A 38 9.14 4.22 18.33
N LEU A 39 9.28 3.39 17.30
CA LEU A 39 10.38 2.44 17.21
C LEU A 39 11.73 3.15 17.03
N GLN A 40 11.79 4.15 16.15
CA GLN A 40 13.01 4.85 15.78
C GLN A 40 13.58 5.69 16.93
N TYR A 41 12.71 6.40 17.67
CA TYR A 41 13.14 7.37 18.68
C TYR A 41 13.07 6.87 20.12
N VAL A 42 12.30 5.80 20.38
CA VAL A 42 12.14 5.24 21.73
C VAL A 42 12.76 3.85 21.84
N VAL A 43 12.30 2.88 21.03
CA VAL A 43 12.67 1.46 21.21
C VAL A 43 14.08 1.15 20.72
N PHE A 44 14.43 1.60 19.52
CA PHE A 44 15.69 1.29 18.85
C PHE A 44 16.67 2.46 18.81
N LYS A 45 16.43 3.49 19.63
CA LYS A 45 17.31 4.68 19.73
C LYS A 45 18.79 4.31 19.82
N ASN A 46 19.12 3.32 20.64
CA ASN A 46 20.50 2.88 20.86
C ASN A 46 21.11 2.09 19.68
N LEU A 47 20.27 1.51 18.82
CA LEU A 47 20.69 0.76 17.63
C LEU A 47 20.85 1.65 16.40
N ASN A 48 20.45 2.92 16.46
CA ASN A 48 20.60 3.89 15.37
C ASN A 48 22.06 4.28 15.12
N ASN A 49 22.97 4.01 16.05
CA ASN A 49 24.40 4.26 15.87
C ASN A 49 25.15 3.00 15.39
N VAL A 50 24.45 1.87 15.25
CA VAL A 50 25.08 0.60 14.84
C VAL A 50 24.88 0.43 13.33
N PRO A 51 25.97 0.45 12.53
CA PRO A 51 25.84 0.28 11.09
C PRO A 51 25.38 -1.14 10.73
N VAL A 52 24.65 -1.24 9.62
CA VAL A 52 24.34 -2.52 8.98
C VAL A 52 25.56 -2.92 8.14
N THR A 53 26.03 -4.16 8.30
CA THR A 53 27.20 -4.69 7.57
C THR A 53 26.89 -4.92 6.09
N ASP A 54 27.90 -4.72 5.23
CA ASP A 54 27.89 -4.79 3.76
C ASP A 54 26.87 -5.76 3.14
N ASN A 55 25.68 -5.26 2.83
CA ASN A 55 24.67 -5.99 2.08
C ASN A 55 24.16 -5.12 0.93
N ALA A 56 24.40 -5.58 -0.29
CA ALA A 56 24.06 -4.86 -1.52
C ALA A 56 22.59 -4.42 -1.59
N VAL A 57 21.67 -5.22 -1.04
CA VAL A 57 20.22 -4.89 -1.02
C VAL A 57 19.93 -3.75 -0.05
N LEU A 58 20.55 -3.77 1.14
CA LEU A 58 20.38 -2.73 2.16
C LEU A 58 21.03 -1.41 1.72
N SER A 59 22.20 -1.47 1.10
CA SER A 59 22.87 -0.30 0.51
C SER A 59 22.05 0.29 -0.63
N PHE A 60 21.45 -0.55 -1.48
CA PHE A 60 20.54 -0.11 -2.55
C PHE A 60 19.29 0.59 -2.00
N LEU A 61 18.76 0.13 -0.86
CA LEU A 61 17.64 0.75 -0.16
C LEU A 61 18.04 1.96 0.71
N LYS A 62 19.33 2.34 0.73
CA LYS A 62 19.90 3.40 1.59
C LYS A 62 19.65 3.19 3.09
N ILE A 63 19.66 1.93 3.54
CA ILE A 63 19.50 1.57 4.95
C ILE A 63 20.88 1.34 5.56
N GLU A 64 21.38 2.33 6.30
CA GLU A 64 22.75 2.32 6.84
C GLU A 64 22.82 1.86 8.30
N TYR A 65 21.72 1.97 9.06
CA TYR A 65 21.71 1.74 10.51
C TYR A 65 20.71 0.67 10.93
N LYS A 66 21.10 -0.19 11.89
CA LYS A 66 20.27 -1.31 12.38
C LYS A 66 18.96 -0.81 13.00
N GLY A 67 19.00 0.26 13.78
CA GLY A 67 17.79 0.83 14.38
C GLY A 67 16.80 1.34 13.33
N TYR A 68 17.29 1.98 12.26
CA TYR A 68 16.46 2.37 11.12
C TYR A 68 15.89 1.17 10.38
N LEU A 69 16.71 0.14 10.12
CA LEU A 69 16.28 -1.09 9.49
C LEU A 69 15.12 -1.74 10.24
N TYR A 70 15.26 -1.94 11.55
CA TYR A 70 14.24 -2.59 12.37
C TYR A 70 12.98 -1.75 12.48
N SER A 71 13.12 -0.44 12.71
CA SER A 71 11.99 0.48 12.78
C SER A 71 11.20 0.48 11.48
N TYR A 72 11.88 0.66 10.33
CA TYR A 72 11.27 0.69 9.01
C TYR A 72 10.60 -0.64 8.66
N SER A 73 11.28 -1.76 8.91
CA SER A 73 10.74 -3.08 8.58
C SER A 73 9.48 -3.40 9.38
N ILE A 74 9.51 -3.16 10.70
CA ILE A 74 8.36 -3.45 11.58
C ILE A 74 7.20 -2.49 11.28
N SER A 75 7.48 -1.19 11.10
CA SER A 75 6.43 -0.21 10.77
C SER A 75 5.77 -0.55 9.44
N ALA A 76 6.56 -0.87 8.40
CA ALA A 76 6.03 -1.24 7.09
C ALA A 76 5.16 -2.49 7.16
N ILE A 77 5.59 -3.54 7.87
CA ILE A 77 4.80 -4.76 8.06
C ILE A 77 3.45 -4.43 8.72
N ILE A 78 3.45 -3.62 9.78
CA ILE A 78 2.21 -3.23 10.47
C ILE A 78 1.32 -2.38 9.56
N GLY A 79 1.89 -1.40 8.85
CA GLY A 79 1.17 -0.53 7.91
C GLY A 79 0.46 -1.33 6.81
N TYR A 80 1.21 -2.20 6.11
CA TYR A 80 0.66 -3.05 5.06
C TYR A 80 -0.34 -4.09 5.60
N ALA A 81 -0.10 -4.67 6.78
CA ALA A 81 -1.04 -5.58 7.41
C ALA A 81 -2.36 -4.89 7.77
N ALA A 82 -2.30 -3.68 8.34
CA ALA A 82 -3.48 -2.88 8.64
C ALA A 82 -4.24 -2.51 7.37
N ALA A 83 -3.54 -2.08 6.31
CA ALA A 83 -4.13 -1.77 5.01
C ALA A 83 -4.84 -2.99 4.40
N TYR A 84 -4.23 -4.16 4.51
CA TYR A 84 -4.83 -5.42 4.09
C TYR A 84 -6.12 -5.72 4.86
N ILE A 85 -6.09 -5.68 6.19
CA ILE A 85 -7.25 -5.99 7.04
C ILE A 85 -8.40 -5.00 6.78
N MET A 86 -8.11 -3.70 6.72
CA MET A 86 -9.09 -2.66 6.47
C MET A 86 -9.68 -2.78 5.06
N ASN A 87 -8.86 -3.01 4.02
CA ASN A 87 -9.37 -3.20 2.67
C ASN A 87 -10.21 -4.47 2.54
N ARG A 88 -9.82 -5.54 3.22
CA ARG A 88 -10.59 -6.78 3.25
C ARG A 88 -11.94 -6.64 3.94
N LYS A 89 -11.99 -6.01 5.11
CA LYS A 89 -13.22 -5.92 5.94
C LYS A 89 -14.12 -4.74 5.57
N LEU A 90 -13.55 -3.57 5.29
CA LEU A 90 -14.29 -2.31 5.12
C LEU A 90 -14.51 -1.95 3.65
N THR A 91 -13.47 -2.05 2.81
CA THR A 91 -13.50 -1.59 1.42
C THR A 91 -14.15 -2.60 0.49
N PHE A 92 -13.68 -3.85 0.52
CA PHE A 92 -14.06 -4.86 -0.48
C PHE A 92 -14.94 -6.00 0.05
N LYS A 93 -15.01 -6.20 1.39
CA LYS A 93 -15.80 -7.28 2.04
C LYS A 93 -15.54 -8.65 1.41
N ALA A 94 -14.27 -9.01 1.29
CA ALA A 94 -13.83 -10.18 0.51
C ALA A 94 -14.08 -11.51 1.23
N ASP A 95 -14.40 -12.54 0.44
CA ASP A 95 -14.75 -13.89 0.89
C ASP A 95 -13.87 -14.97 0.23
N VAL A 96 -12.66 -14.56 -0.19
CA VAL A 96 -11.63 -15.46 -0.73
C VAL A 96 -10.85 -16.09 0.41
N ASN A 97 -10.22 -17.24 0.14
CA ASN A 97 -9.28 -17.88 1.05
C ASN A 97 -8.27 -16.83 1.60
N PRO A 98 -8.20 -16.66 2.93
CA PRO A 98 -7.29 -15.71 3.54
C PRO A 98 -5.84 -15.87 3.13
N VAL A 99 -5.35 -17.10 3.03
CA VAL A 99 -3.93 -17.39 2.76
C VAL A 99 -3.55 -16.90 1.37
N PHE A 100 -4.36 -17.24 0.35
CA PHE A 100 -4.12 -16.80 -1.02
C PHE A 100 -4.12 -15.27 -1.14
N SER A 101 -5.09 -14.62 -0.49
CA SER A 101 -5.23 -13.16 -0.52
C SER A 101 -4.06 -12.46 0.17
N THR A 102 -3.56 -12.99 1.28
CA THR A 102 -2.35 -12.48 1.96
C THR A 102 -1.10 -12.64 1.10
N VAL A 103 -0.88 -13.82 0.49
CA VAL A 103 0.29 -14.07 -0.36
C VAL A 103 0.26 -13.17 -1.61
N ALA A 104 -0.88 -13.08 -2.29
CA ALA A 104 -1.03 -12.21 -3.47
C ALA A 104 -0.82 -10.72 -3.12
N TYR A 105 -1.28 -10.28 -1.94
CA TYR A 105 -1.05 -8.91 -1.46
C TYR A 105 0.43 -8.66 -1.16
N ALA A 106 1.11 -9.60 -0.49
CA ALA A 106 2.55 -9.49 -0.21
C ALA A 106 3.38 -9.40 -1.50
N VAL A 107 3.07 -10.24 -2.51
CA VAL A 107 3.73 -10.18 -3.83
C VAL A 107 3.49 -8.83 -4.50
N MET A 108 2.25 -8.32 -4.50
CA MET A 108 1.94 -7.01 -5.06
C MET A 108 2.74 -5.88 -4.38
N VAL A 109 2.84 -5.91 -3.04
CA VAL A 109 3.62 -4.93 -2.27
C VAL A 109 5.10 -5.01 -2.63
N ALA A 110 5.69 -6.22 -2.66
CA ALA A 110 7.09 -6.41 -3.01
C ALA A 110 7.42 -5.89 -4.42
N CYS A 111 6.58 -6.20 -5.42
CA CYS A 111 6.73 -5.68 -6.77
C CYS A 111 6.59 -4.15 -6.83
N THR A 112 5.69 -3.58 -6.03
CA THR A 112 5.47 -2.13 -5.98
C THR A 112 6.66 -1.40 -5.37
N ILE A 113 7.26 -1.96 -4.31
CA ILE A 113 8.47 -1.39 -3.70
C ILE A 113 9.63 -1.45 -4.70
N ALA A 114 9.86 -2.62 -5.33
CA ALA A 114 10.91 -2.76 -6.34
C ALA A 114 10.73 -1.77 -7.51
N PHE A 115 9.49 -1.61 -7.99
CA PHE A 115 9.17 -0.63 -9.02
C PHE A 115 9.44 0.80 -8.55
N ASN A 116 8.98 1.19 -7.35
CA ASN A 116 9.18 2.55 -6.83
C ASN A 116 10.65 2.91 -6.67
N THR A 117 11.47 1.96 -6.21
CA THR A 117 12.91 2.17 -6.06
C THR A 117 13.59 2.33 -7.42
N TRP A 118 13.31 1.42 -8.37
CA TRP A 118 13.88 1.50 -9.73
C TRP A 118 13.39 2.74 -10.50
N PHE A 119 12.08 2.98 -10.53
CA PHE A 119 11.47 4.07 -11.28
C PHE A 119 11.83 5.44 -10.70
N GLY A 120 11.93 5.54 -9.37
CA GLY A 120 12.44 6.74 -8.70
C GLY A 120 13.88 7.04 -9.06
N ALA A 121 14.76 6.03 -9.07
CA ALA A 121 16.14 6.20 -9.52
C ALA A 121 16.21 6.58 -11.00
N PHE A 122 15.45 5.90 -11.86
CA PHE A 122 15.38 6.18 -13.30
C PHE A 122 14.96 7.63 -13.60
N LEU A 123 13.82 8.09 -13.07
CA LEU A 123 13.38 9.46 -13.29
C LEU A 123 14.34 10.48 -12.65
N GLY A 124 14.91 10.18 -11.48
CA GLY A 124 15.93 11.02 -10.86
C GLY A 124 17.15 11.22 -11.74
N THR A 125 17.63 10.17 -12.43
CA THR A 125 18.73 10.30 -13.39
C THR A 125 18.33 11.11 -14.64
N LEU A 126 17.11 10.95 -15.15
CA LEU A 126 16.63 11.73 -16.30
C LEU A 126 16.51 13.23 -15.97
N VAL A 127 15.98 13.58 -14.80
CA VAL A 127 15.87 14.97 -14.34
C VAL A 127 17.26 15.61 -14.21
N LYS A 128 18.21 14.91 -13.59
CA LYS A 128 19.60 15.39 -13.47
C LYS A 128 20.29 15.57 -14.83
N ASN A 129 20.15 14.60 -15.73
CA ASN A 129 20.79 14.65 -17.05
C ASN A 129 20.16 15.68 -17.99
N SER A 130 18.90 16.06 -17.76
CA SER A 130 18.20 17.07 -18.57
C SER A 130 18.48 18.51 -18.12
N GLY A 131 19.21 18.72 -17.01
CA GLY A 131 19.53 20.05 -16.49
C GLY A 131 18.35 20.79 -15.82
N TYR A 132 17.19 20.14 -15.70
CA TYR A 132 16.00 20.67 -15.01
C TYR A 132 15.96 20.29 -13.53
N ASP A 133 17.11 20.02 -12.90
CA ASP A 133 17.21 19.66 -11.49
C ASP A 133 16.87 20.87 -10.61
N ASN A 134 15.57 21.03 -10.35
CA ASN A 134 15.05 22.01 -9.42
C ASN A 134 14.07 21.35 -8.45
N PHE A 135 13.85 22.01 -7.32
CA PHE A 135 13.01 21.49 -6.25
C PHE A 135 11.60 21.09 -6.73
N ILE A 136 10.98 21.87 -7.63
CA ILE A 136 9.62 21.61 -8.11
C ILE A 136 9.58 20.33 -8.96
N VAL A 137 10.55 20.14 -9.86
CA VAL A 137 10.63 18.96 -10.73
C VAL A 137 10.96 17.71 -9.90
N GLU A 138 11.81 17.82 -8.87
CA GLU A 138 12.05 16.69 -7.95
C GLU A 138 10.79 16.29 -7.18
N MET A 139 10.01 17.27 -6.69
CA MET A 139 8.73 17.01 -6.01
C MET A 139 7.69 16.38 -6.96
N LEU A 140 7.55 16.90 -8.17
CA LEU A 140 6.67 16.33 -9.19
C LEU A 140 7.07 14.90 -9.55
N THR A 141 8.37 14.63 -9.65
CA THR A 141 8.90 13.29 -9.91
C THR A 141 8.55 12.32 -8.78
N LYS A 142 8.73 12.73 -7.52
CA LYS A 142 8.33 11.91 -6.35
C LYS A 142 6.82 11.66 -6.33
N LEU A 143 6.01 12.68 -6.64
CA LEU A 143 4.55 12.56 -6.74
C LEU A 143 4.14 11.57 -7.83
N LEU A 144 4.80 11.59 -8.99
CA LEU A 144 4.55 10.61 -10.05
C LEU A 144 4.93 9.20 -9.59
N VAL A 145 6.12 9.02 -9.00
CA VAL A 145 6.59 7.71 -8.52
C VAL A 145 5.63 7.11 -7.49
N MET A 146 5.07 7.90 -6.58
CA MET A 146 4.10 7.39 -5.60
C MET A 146 2.69 7.16 -6.17
N THR A 147 2.30 7.90 -7.21
CA THR A 147 0.94 7.83 -7.78
C THR A 147 0.80 6.75 -8.83
N VAL A 148 1.83 6.52 -9.64
CA VAL A 148 1.82 5.52 -10.73
C VAL A 148 1.41 4.12 -10.22
N PRO A 149 1.89 3.64 -9.05
CA PRO A 149 1.42 2.37 -8.49
C PRO A 149 -0.06 2.25 -8.19
N THR A 150 -0.76 3.36 -7.97
CA THR A 150 -2.21 3.33 -7.75
C THR A 150 -2.96 2.74 -8.95
N LEU A 151 -2.38 2.82 -10.15
CA LEU A 151 -2.94 2.29 -11.39
C LEU A 151 -3.07 0.76 -11.39
N TRP A 152 -2.16 0.01 -10.75
CA TRP A 152 -2.26 -1.45 -10.64
C TRP A 152 -2.64 -1.92 -9.24
N THR A 153 -2.24 -1.22 -8.19
CA THR A 153 -2.57 -1.63 -6.81
C THR A 153 -4.06 -1.61 -6.55
N TYR A 154 -4.82 -0.67 -7.10
CA TYR A 154 -6.28 -0.65 -6.96
C TYR A 154 -6.95 -1.80 -7.74
N PRO A 155 -6.71 -2.01 -9.05
CA PRO A 155 -7.26 -3.15 -9.77
C PRO A 155 -6.87 -4.51 -9.19
N LEU A 156 -5.61 -4.70 -8.80
CA LEU A 156 -5.17 -5.96 -8.17
C LEU A 156 -5.86 -6.17 -6.81
N SER A 157 -5.96 -5.12 -6.00
CA SER A 157 -6.69 -5.18 -4.73
C SER A 157 -8.16 -5.52 -4.95
N ARG A 158 -8.81 -4.92 -5.95
CA ARG A 158 -10.23 -5.11 -6.26
C ARG A 158 -10.54 -6.46 -6.90
N PHE A 159 -9.81 -6.82 -7.95
CA PHE A 159 -10.14 -7.91 -8.86
C PHE A 159 -9.36 -9.19 -8.60
N VAL A 160 -8.21 -9.16 -7.93
CA VAL A 160 -7.40 -10.36 -7.68
C VAL A 160 -7.43 -10.74 -6.20
N ILE A 161 -7.09 -9.78 -5.34
CA ILE A 161 -6.77 -10.03 -3.93
C ILE A 161 -8.04 -10.08 -3.06
N HIS A 162 -8.98 -9.16 -3.26
CA HIS A 162 -10.18 -9.02 -2.45
C HIS A 162 -11.45 -9.38 -3.24
N LYS A 163 -11.40 -10.46 -4.03
CA LYS A 163 -12.59 -10.96 -4.75
C LYS A 163 -13.71 -11.26 -3.75
N ARG A 164 -14.94 -10.97 -4.15
CA ARG A 164 -16.13 -11.45 -3.46
C ARG A 164 -16.65 -12.64 -4.23
N LYS A 165 -16.90 -13.78 -3.57
CA LYS A 165 -17.66 -14.85 -4.21
C LYS A 165 -19.05 -14.28 -4.54
N LYS A 166 -19.55 -14.53 -5.76
CA LYS A 166 -20.97 -14.25 -6.06
C LYS A 166 -21.80 -15.06 -5.05
N PRO A 167 -22.85 -14.49 -4.44
CA PRO A 167 -23.78 -15.31 -3.68
C PRO A 167 -24.26 -16.43 -4.61
N LEU A 168 -24.14 -17.67 -4.17
CA LEU A 168 -24.76 -18.81 -4.86
C LEU A 168 -26.25 -18.46 -5.01
N PRO A 169 -26.88 -18.68 -6.17
CA PRO A 169 -28.32 -18.61 -6.25
C PRO A 169 -28.87 -19.50 -5.14
N GLN A 170 -29.65 -18.93 -4.23
CA GLN A 170 -30.37 -19.72 -3.25
C GLN A 170 -31.31 -20.61 -4.06
N ILE A 171 -30.97 -21.89 -4.20
CA ILE A 171 -31.94 -22.88 -4.63
C ILE A 171 -32.92 -22.95 -3.47
N THR A 172 -34.02 -22.22 -3.58
CA THR A 172 -35.16 -22.32 -2.69
C THR A 172 -35.63 -23.76 -2.74
N VAL A 173 -35.37 -24.51 -1.67
CA VAL A 173 -35.82 -25.91 -1.48
C VAL A 173 -37.34 -25.99 -1.27
N ALA A 174 -38.09 -24.98 -1.73
CA ALA A 174 -39.54 -24.88 -1.57
C ALA A 174 -40.34 -25.56 -2.69
N GLU A 175 -39.68 -26.16 -3.69
CA GLU A 175 -40.34 -26.85 -4.81
C GLU A 175 -40.07 -28.38 -4.82
N ALA A 176 -39.63 -28.95 -3.70
CA ALA A 176 -39.33 -30.37 -3.61
C ALA A 176 -39.87 -31.03 -2.33
N VAL A 177 -41.14 -30.79 -1.97
CA VAL A 177 -42.00 -31.71 -1.18
C VAL A 177 -43.45 -31.48 -1.56
#